data_AF-A0A397CKQ4-F1
#
_entry.id   AF-A0A397CKQ4-F1
#
_cell.length_a   1.000
_cell.length_b   1.000
_cell.length_c   1.000
_cell.angle_alpha   90.00
_cell.angle_beta   90.00
_cell.angle_gamma   90.00
#
_symmetry.space_group_name_H-M   'P 1'
#
loop_
_entity.id
_entity.type
_entity.pdbx_description
1 polymer ?
#
loop_
_entity_poly.entity_id
_entity_poly.type
_entity_poly.pdbx_seq_one_letter_code
_entity_poly.pdbx_strand_id
1 'polypeptide(L)'
;MQLLSHPMHLSCLLLLMLIHVHAAMMATSKLSPAVASLVLSQNGSMGPVVVEFAALPAFEANALAALPRAERLKAVTTHLQRTAKQCQGRVLALIIEVMTDDRSLQAQSFFISNRIFLNHATASLILAMASDPAIPHKLRIMLIERIGASLAWHRGVCGANVVVATIDTGVRRTHDSLNATFRSDHGWYDATVTAAENSAQPVGYGGHGTAVTAAAVGGSRAGSEAWLQVPRESHALRVVTAAARSER
;
A
#
# COMPACT_ATOMS: atom_id res chain seq x y z
N MET A 1 50.46 -43.84 17.64
CA MET A 1 50.21 -42.76 16.66
C MET A 1 49.04 -43.19 15.77
N GLN A 2 47.81 -42.87 16.15
CA GLN A 2 46.62 -43.07 15.31
C GLN A 2 45.85 -41.75 15.28
N LEU A 3 45.89 -41.10 14.10
CA LEU A 3 45.12 -39.93 13.75
C LEU A 3 43.66 -40.34 13.55
N LEU A 4 42.84 -40.21 14.59
CA LEU A 4 41.39 -40.21 14.48
C LEU A 4 40.94 -38.79 14.10
N SER A 5 41.01 -38.48 12.81
CA SER A 5 40.54 -37.21 12.24
C SER A 5 39.01 -37.21 12.12
N HIS A 6 38.38 -36.31 12.87
CA HIS A 6 36.95 -35.99 12.91
C HIS A 6 36.31 -35.65 11.54
N PRO A 7 35.48 -36.53 10.94
CA PRO A 7 34.69 -36.18 9.75
C PRO A 7 33.32 -35.57 10.10
N MET A 8 32.80 -35.79 11.32
CA MET A 8 31.44 -35.39 11.69
C MET A 8 31.27 -33.89 11.96
N HIS A 9 32.30 -33.22 12.51
CA HIS A 9 32.21 -31.79 12.81
C HIS A 9 32.18 -30.92 11.54
N LEU A 10 32.93 -31.32 10.50
CA LEU A 10 32.98 -30.58 9.23
C LEU A 10 31.66 -30.71 8.44
N SER A 11 31.06 -31.89 8.41
CA SER A 11 29.72 -32.10 7.81
C SER A 11 28.62 -31.33 8.54
N CYS A 12 28.66 -31.27 9.87
CA CYS A 12 27.67 -30.53 10.66
C CYS A 12 27.80 -29.00 10.44
N LEU A 13 29.03 -28.49 10.38
CA LEU A 13 29.31 -27.09 10.03
C LEU A 13 28.87 -26.73 8.60
N LEU A 14 29.13 -27.60 7.62
CA LEU A 14 28.68 -27.42 6.24
C LEU A 14 27.14 -27.42 6.13
N LEU A 15 26.47 -28.34 6.83
CA LEU A 15 25.01 -28.40 6.86
C LEU A 15 24.41 -27.15 7.50
N LEU A 16 24.98 -26.68 8.61
CA LEU A 16 24.58 -25.43 9.26
C LEU A 16 24.81 -24.23 8.34
N MET A 17 25.94 -24.12 7.65
CA MET A 17 26.17 -23.05 6.67
C MET A 17 25.17 -23.10 5.52
N LEU A 18 24.89 -24.28 4.97
CA LEU A 18 23.88 -24.47 3.91
C LEU A 18 22.48 -24.03 4.36
N ILE A 19 22.08 -24.36 5.60
CA ILE A 19 20.80 -23.94 6.19
C ILE A 19 20.74 -22.41 6.33
N HIS A 20 21.81 -21.77 6.80
CA HIS A 20 21.86 -20.30 6.94
C HIS A 20 21.82 -19.60 5.57
N VAL A 21 22.54 -20.11 4.58
CA VAL A 21 22.51 -19.59 3.21
C VAL A 21 21.12 -19.73 2.61
N HIS A 22 20.45 -20.87 2.81
CA HIS A 22 19.10 -21.10 2.30
C HIS A 22 18.04 -20.21 2.96
N ALA A 23 18.12 -20.01 4.28
CA ALA A 23 17.24 -19.10 5.02
C ALA A 23 17.42 -17.64 4.57
N ALA A 24 18.67 -17.20 4.37
CA ALA A 24 18.97 -15.87 3.85
C ALA A 24 18.47 -15.68 2.40
N MET A 25 18.62 -16.69 1.53
CA MET A 25 18.08 -16.67 0.17
C MET A 25 16.55 -16.55 0.14
N MET A 26 15.85 -17.34 0.97
CA MET A 26 14.39 -17.27 1.10
C MET A 26 13.92 -15.91 1.59
N ALA A 27 14.62 -15.30 2.55
CA ALA A 27 14.31 -13.95 3.02
C ALA A 27 14.43 -12.91 1.90
N THR A 28 15.50 -12.94 1.11
CA THR A 28 15.69 -11.98 0.00
C THR A 28 14.64 -12.13 -1.10
N SER A 29 14.12 -13.34 -1.35
CA SER A 29 13.11 -13.58 -2.40
C SER A 29 11.79 -12.83 -2.20
N LYS A 30 11.43 -12.51 -0.94
CA LYS A 30 10.19 -11.81 -0.60
C LYS A 30 10.35 -10.30 -0.57
N LEU A 31 11.59 -9.81 -0.49
CA LEU A 31 11.88 -8.38 -0.50
C LEU A 31 11.85 -7.87 -1.94
N SER A 32 11.09 -6.80 -2.18
CA SER A 32 11.29 -6.04 -3.41
C SER A 32 12.72 -5.47 -3.46
N PRO A 33 13.30 -5.24 -4.66
CA PRO A 33 14.68 -4.73 -4.78
C PRO A 33 14.93 -3.45 -3.97
N ALA A 34 13.93 -2.57 -3.89
CA ALA A 34 14.03 -1.34 -3.11
C ALA A 34 14.09 -1.61 -1.59
N VAL A 35 13.29 -2.55 -1.08
CA VAL A 35 13.35 -2.94 0.35
C VAL A 35 14.67 -3.64 0.65
N ALA A 36 15.12 -4.55 -0.22
CA ALA A 36 16.40 -5.23 -0.07
C ALA A 36 17.58 -4.23 -0.01
N SER A 37 17.59 -3.23 -0.90
CA SER A 37 18.62 -2.18 -0.89
C SER A 37 18.63 -1.36 0.41
N LEU A 38 17.45 -1.00 0.94
CA LEU A 38 17.35 -0.23 2.19
C LEU A 38 17.84 -1.04 3.39
N VAL A 39 17.36 -2.29 3.51
CA VAL A 39 17.76 -3.22 4.58
C VAL A 39 19.27 -3.46 4.57
N LEU A 40 19.88 -3.66 3.39
CA LEU A 40 21.32 -3.89 3.26
C LEU A 40 22.16 -2.64 3.53
N SER A 41 21.65 -1.45 3.20
CA SER A 41 22.40 -0.21 3.36
C SER A 41 22.54 0.24 4.82
N GLN A 42 21.68 -0.26 5.73
CA GLN A 42 21.54 0.18 7.13
C GLN A 42 21.45 1.71 7.30
N ASN A 43 21.21 2.45 6.21
CA ASN A 43 21.29 3.89 6.16
C ASN A 43 19.88 4.47 6.14
N GLY A 44 19.53 5.20 7.19
CA GLY A 44 18.33 6.01 7.28
C GLY A 44 17.09 5.26 7.79
N SER A 45 16.10 6.06 8.17
CA SER A 45 14.77 5.58 8.54
C SER A 45 14.15 4.86 7.35
N MET A 46 13.76 3.58 7.50
CA MET A 46 12.99 2.92 6.46
C MET A 46 11.68 3.67 6.27
N GLY A 47 11.43 4.14 5.04
CA GLY A 47 10.13 4.64 4.66
C GLY A 47 9.04 3.57 4.82
N PRO A 48 7.76 3.94 4.77
CA PRO A 48 6.62 3.04 4.91
C PRO A 48 6.77 1.72 4.13
N VAL A 49 6.66 0.60 4.83
CA VAL A 49 6.73 -0.75 4.25
C VAL A 49 5.33 -1.37 4.22
N VAL A 50 5.03 -2.02 3.10
CA VAL A 50 3.81 -2.80 2.90
C VAL A 50 4.15 -4.27 2.88
N VAL A 51 3.48 -5.03 3.75
CA VAL A 51 3.46 -6.49 3.72
C VAL A 51 2.23 -6.92 2.94
N GLU A 52 2.44 -7.58 1.81
CA GLU A 52 1.39 -8.14 0.97
C GLU A 52 1.20 -9.63 1.27
N PHE A 53 -0.04 -10.10 1.22
CA PHE A 53 -0.40 -11.51 1.40
C PHE A 53 -1.03 -12.05 0.12
N ALA A 54 -0.59 -13.24 -0.32
CA ALA A 54 -1.06 -13.87 -1.56
C ALA A 54 -2.48 -14.44 -1.45
N ALA A 55 -2.94 -14.71 -0.23
CA ALA A 55 -4.20 -15.41 0.01
C ALA A 55 -5.37 -14.56 -0.50
N LEU A 56 -6.13 -15.11 -1.44
CA LEU A 56 -7.36 -14.53 -1.93
C LEU A 56 -8.54 -15.31 -1.35
N PRO A 57 -9.62 -14.63 -0.90
CA PRO A 57 -10.86 -15.32 -0.56
C PRO A 57 -11.41 -16.04 -1.81
N ALA A 58 -11.80 -17.30 -1.65
CA ALA A 58 -12.57 -17.99 -2.66
C ALA A 58 -14.01 -17.47 -2.66
N PHE A 59 -14.51 -17.08 -3.83
CA PHE A 59 -15.86 -16.59 -4.01
C PHE A 59 -16.60 -17.41 -5.06
N GLU A 60 -17.79 -17.88 -4.70
CA GLU A 60 -18.74 -18.45 -5.66
C GLU A 60 -19.54 -17.32 -6.30
N ALA A 61 -19.09 -16.86 -7.48
CA ALA A 61 -19.62 -15.66 -8.14
C ALA A 61 -21.14 -15.73 -8.36
N ASN A 62 -21.64 -16.87 -8.82
CA ASN A 62 -23.07 -17.09 -9.08
C ASN A 62 -23.89 -17.05 -7.78
N ALA A 63 -23.39 -17.67 -6.70
CA ALA A 63 -24.05 -17.65 -5.40
C ALA A 63 -24.10 -16.24 -4.82
N LEU A 64 -23.02 -15.46 -4.94
CA LEU A 64 -22.99 -14.06 -4.51
C LEU A 64 -23.90 -13.17 -5.34
N ALA A 65 -23.96 -13.38 -6.65
CA ALA A 65 -24.80 -12.60 -7.56
C ALA A 65 -26.30 -12.78 -7.24
N ALA A 66 -26.71 -13.98 -6.81
CA ALA A 66 -28.08 -14.28 -6.42
C ALA A 66 -28.54 -13.61 -5.10
N LEU A 67 -27.60 -13.16 -4.26
CA LEU A 67 -27.93 -12.50 -2.99
C LEU A 67 -28.43 -11.05 -3.17
N PRO A 68 -29.32 -10.55 -2.30
CA PRO A 68 -29.57 -9.12 -2.17
C PRO A 68 -28.29 -8.35 -1.86
N ARG A 69 -28.21 -7.07 -2.27
CA ARG A 69 -26.99 -6.24 -2.13
C ARG A 69 -26.40 -6.24 -0.72
N ALA A 70 -27.25 -6.09 0.31
CA ALA A 70 -26.81 -6.04 1.69
C ALA A 70 -26.19 -7.37 2.16
N GLU A 71 -26.80 -8.50 1.80
CA GLU A 71 -26.32 -9.84 2.12
C GLU A 71 -25.04 -10.18 1.36
N ARG A 72 -24.97 -9.82 0.07
CA ARG A 72 -23.74 -9.94 -0.73
C ARG A 72 -22.59 -9.16 -0.10
N LEU A 73 -22.84 -7.90 0.30
CA LEU A 73 -21.82 -7.07 0.95
C LEU A 73 -21.35 -7.71 2.25
N LYS A 74 -22.28 -8.21 3.08
CA LYS A 74 -21.95 -8.91 4.32
C LYS A 74 -21.10 -10.17 4.04
N ALA A 75 -21.53 -11.01 3.10
CA ALA A 75 -20.83 -12.24 2.74
C ALA A 75 -19.39 -11.97 2.25
N VAL A 76 -19.22 -11.02 1.32
CA VAL A 76 -17.91 -10.60 0.80
C VAL A 76 -17.04 -10.06 1.92
N THR A 77 -17.57 -9.17 2.75
CA THR A 77 -16.83 -8.56 3.87
C THR A 77 -16.36 -9.61 4.88
N THR A 78 -17.25 -10.55 5.27
CA THR A 78 -16.91 -11.63 6.19
C THR A 78 -15.81 -12.53 5.63
N HIS A 79 -15.85 -12.86 4.33
CA HIS A 79 -14.82 -13.70 3.70
C HIS A 79 -13.47 -12.99 3.66
N LEU A 80 -13.43 -11.72 3.23
CA LEU A 80 -12.20 -10.92 3.23
C LEU A 80 -11.60 -10.82 4.63
N GLN A 81 -12.42 -10.53 5.65
CA GLN A 81 -11.96 -10.46 7.04
C GLN A 81 -11.43 -11.80 7.55
N ARG A 82 -12.08 -12.92 7.19
CA ARG A 82 -11.63 -14.26 7.59
C ARG A 82 -10.29 -14.59 6.94
N THR A 83 -10.17 -14.39 5.63
CA THR A 83 -8.92 -14.63 4.89
C THR A 83 -7.79 -13.79 5.47
N ALA A 84 -8.02 -12.49 5.69
CA ALA A 84 -7.04 -11.60 6.30
C ALA A 84 -6.63 -12.08 7.70
N LYS A 85 -7.57 -12.42 8.58
CA LYS A 85 -7.24 -12.95 9.92
C LYS A 85 -6.39 -14.22 9.86
N GLN A 86 -6.71 -15.13 8.94
CA GLN A 86 -6.00 -16.40 8.78
C GLN A 86 -4.56 -16.19 8.29
N CYS A 87 -4.33 -15.32 7.31
CA CYS A 87 -2.98 -15.15 6.75
C CYS A 87 -2.15 -14.09 7.47
N GLN A 88 -2.76 -13.09 8.10
CA GLN A 88 -2.05 -11.98 8.75
C GLN A 88 -1.67 -12.27 10.20
N GLY A 89 -2.32 -13.24 10.86
CA GLY A 89 -2.19 -13.45 12.31
C GLY A 89 -0.76 -13.63 12.81
N ARG A 90 0.08 -14.36 12.08
CA ARG A 90 1.48 -14.59 12.46
C ARG A 90 2.32 -13.31 12.41
N VAL A 91 2.16 -12.53 11.34
CA VAL A 91 2.85 -11.23 11.15
C VAL A 91 2.39 -10.23 12.20
N LEU A 92 1.09 -10.20 12.50
CA LEU A 92 0.54 -9.35 13.55
C LEU A 92 1.10 -9.70 14.93
N ALA A 93 1.31 -10.99 15.24
CA ALA A 93 1.94 -11.40 16.49
C ALA A 93 3.38 -10.87 16.61
N LEU A 94 4.19 -10.99 15.54
CA LEU A 94 5.55 -10.43 15.52
C LEU A 94 5.56 -8.91 15.69
N ILE A 95 4.61 -8.21 15.06
CA ILE A 95 4.47 -6.76 15.20
C ILE A 95 4.14 -6.39 16.64
N ILE A 96 3.15 -7.07 17.26
CA ILE A 96 2.73 -6.79 18.64
C ILE A 96 3.88 -7.02 19.62
N GLU A 97 4.67 -8.08 19.40
CA GLU A 97 5.87 -8.36 20.18
C GLU A 97 6.86 -7.19 20.10
N VAL A 98 7.21 -6.74 18.89
CA VAL A 98 8.13 -5.60 18.72
C VAL A 98 7.55 -4.28 19.24
N MET A 99 6.25 -4.03 19.08
CA MET A 99 5.58 -2.82 19.61
C MET A 99 5.62 -2.72 21.15
N THR A 100 5.88 -3.84 21.83
CA THR A 100 6.07 -3.85 23.29
C THR A 100 7.36 -3.11 23.67
N ASP A 101 8.41 -3.26 22.86
CA ASP A 101 9.73 -2.66 23.08
C ASP A 101 9.93 -1.34 22.30
N ASP A 102 9.32 -1.21 21.12
CA ASP A 102 9.41 -0.04 20.25
C ASP A 102 8.03 0.61 20.06
N ARG A 103 7.78 1.66 20.84
CA ARG A 103 6.54 2.45 20.78
C ARG A 103 6.44 3.35 19.55
N SER A 104 7.51 3.49 18.77
CA SER A 104 7.52 4.27 17.53
C SER A 104 6.98 3.49 16.34
N LEU A 105 7.05 2.15 16.39
CA LEU A 105 6.47 1.27 15.38
C LEU A 105 4.96 1.49 15.29
N GLN A 106 4.49 1.78 14.08
CA GLN A 106 3.06 1.89 13.77
C GLN A 106 2.69 0.83 12.75
N ALA A 107 1.54 0.18 12.95
CA ALA A 107 1.06 -0.85 12.06
C ALA A 107 -0.44 -0.75 11.84
N GLN A 108 -0.87 -0.98 10.60
CA GLN A 108 -2.27 -0.99 10.22
C GLN A 108 -2.59 -2.14 9.27
N SER A 109 -3.62 -2.92 9.61
CA SER A 109 -4.09 -4.05 8.82
C SER A 109 -5.30 -3.67 7.96
N PHE A 110 -5.30 -4.13 6.70
CA PHE A 110 -6.39 -3.95 5.75
C PHE A 110 -6.82 -5.30 5.18
N PHE A 111 -8.10 -5.64 5.38
CA PHE A 111 -8.66 -6.91 4.91
C PHE A 111 -9.08 -6.90 3.43
N ILE A 112 -9.43 -5.74 2.87
CA ILE A 112 -9.87 -5.62 1.46
C ILE A 112 -8.70 -5.87 0.51
N SER A 113 -7.57 -5.19 0.74
CA SER A 113 -6.36 -5.36 -0.06
C SER A 113 -5.45 -6.49 0.42
N ASN A 114 -5.84 -7.16 1.51
CA ASN A 114 -5.04 -8.14 2.24
C ASN A 114 -3.57 -7.70 2.45
N ARG A 115 -3.39 -6.58 3.14
CA ARG A 115 -2.09 -5.94 3.39
C ARG A 115 -1.95 -5.45 4.83
N ILE A 116 -0.70 -5.35 5.27
CA ILE A 116 -0.33 -4.61 6.50
C ILE A 116 0.63 -3.50 6.11
N PHE A 117 0.37 -2.29 6.60
CA PHE A 117 1.23 -1.12 6.43
C PHE A 117 2.01 -0.91 7.73
N LEU A 118 3.30 -0.64 7.60
CA LEU A 118 4.22 -0.43 8.71
C LEU A 118 4.91 0.93 8.57
N ASN A 119 4.90 1.73 9.63
CA ASN A 119 5.72 2.93 9.77
C ASN A 119 6.83 2.68 10.77
N HIS A 120 7.99 3.31 10.55
CA HIS A 120 9.12 3.22 11.46
C HIS A 120 9.58 1.77 11.75
N ALA A 121 9.29 0.83 10.83
CA ALA A 121 9.75 -0.54 10.96
C ALA A 121 11.29 -0.57 10.93
N THR A 122 11.89 -1.45 11.73
CA THR A 122 13.34 -1.68 11.73
C THR A 122 13.74 -2.72 10.69
N ALA A 123 14.97 -2.63 10.19
CA ALA A 123 15.49 -3.60 9.21
C ALA A 123 15.40 -5.04 9.75
N SER A 124 15.65 -5.22 11.05
CA SER A 124 15.53 -6.49 11.75
C SER A 124 14.10 -7.05 11.72
N LEU A 125 13.08 -6.22 11.94
CA LEU A 125 11.68 -6.65 11.85
C LEU A 125 11.33 -7.10 10.41
N ILE A 126 11.76 -6.33 9.41
CA ILE A 126 11.51 -6.65 8.00
C ILE A 126 12.22 -7.95 7.59
N LEU A 127 13.45 -8.18 8.05
CA LEU A 127 14.17 -9.43 7.83
C LEU A 127 13.51 -10.62 8.53
N ALA A 128 13.04 -10.43 9.77
CA ALA A 128 12.32 -11.47 10.52
C ALA A 128 11.03 -11.87 9.78
N MET A 129 10.26 -10.88 9.30
CA MET A 129 9.07 -11.14 8.47
C MET A 129 9.44 -11.85 7.17
N ALA A 130 10.43 -11.36 6.43
CA ALA A 130 10.83 -11.97 5.16
C ALA A 130 11.30 -13.43 5.31
N SER A 131 11.92 -13.74 6.45
CA SER A 131 12.36 -15.09 6.80
C SER A 131 11.21 -16.02 7.19
N ASP A 132 10.02 -15.49 7.54
CA ASP A 132 8.88 -16.29 7.97
C ASP A 132 8.24 -17.00 6.76
N PRO A 133 8.31 -18.34 6.65
CA PRO A 133 7.76 -19.09 5.53
C PRO A 133 6.23 -18.93 5.39
N ALA A 134 5.53 -18.56 6.46
CA ALA A 134 4.09 -18.31 6.46
C ALA A 134 3.69 -16.96 5.83
N ILE A 135 4.65 -16.12 5.40
CA ILE A 135 4.41 -14.97 4.53
C ILE A 135 4.67 -15.39 3.07
N PRO A 136 3.63 -15.69 2.27
CA PRO A 136 3.80 -16.29 0.95
C PRO A 136 3.98 -15.30 -0.20
N HIS A 137 4.16 -13.99 0.06
CA HIS A 137 4.14 -13.00 -1.03
C HIS A 137 5.31 -12.01 -0.99
N LYS A 138 5.07 -10.73 -0.69
CA LYS A 138 6.04 -9.66 -0.94
C LYS A 138 6.03 -8.58 0.13
N LEU A 139 7.22 -8.07 0.44
CA LEU A 139 7.45 -6.86 1.22
C LEU A 139 7.95 -5.77 0.27
N ARG A 140 7.26 -4.63 0.25
CA ARG A 140 7.52 -3.54 -0.69
C ARG A 140 7.54 -2.20 0.02
N ILE A 141 8.31 -1.25 -0.49
CA ILE A 141 8.14 0.14 -0.10
C ILE A 141 6.88 0.72 -0.73
N MET A 142 6.28 1.72 -0.08
CA MET A 142 5.17 2.47 -0.64
C MET A 142 5.52 3.12 -1.98
N LEU A 143 4.54 3.23 -2.88
CA LEU A 143 4.75 3.80 -4.21
C LEU A 143 5.29 5.24 -4.16
N ILE A 144 4.79 6.05 -3.23
CA ILE A 144 5.22 7.43 -2.99
C ILE A 144 6.72 7.48 -2.68
N GLU A 145 7.21 6.57 -1.83
CA GLU A 145 8.64 6.44 -1.54
C GLU A 145 9.41 5.95 -2.77
N ARG A 146 8.85 4.99 -3.50
CA ARG A 146 9.49 4.42 -4.70
C ARG A 146 9.73 5.45 -5.80
N ILE A 147 8.84 6.42 -5.95
CA ILE A 147 9.00 7.52 -6.92
C ILE A 147 9.78 8.72 -6.34
N GLY A 148 10.24 8.63 -5.09
CA GLY A 148 10.98 9.69 -4.41
C GLY A 148 10.15 10.93 -4.07
N ALA A 149 8.80 10.81 -4.04
CA ALA A 149 7.93 11.95 -3.77
C ALA A 149 8.15 12.52 -2.36
N SER A 150 8.31 11.67 -1.35
CA SER A 150 8.63 12.11 0.02
C SER A 150 9.94 12.88 0.10
N LEU A 151 10.98 12.43 -0.64
CA LEU A 151 12.25 13.15 -0.72
C LEU A 151 12.08 14.53 -1.39
N ALA A 152 11.27 14.64 -2.44
CA ALA A 152 10.95 15.91 -3.07
C ALA A 152 10.22 16.85 -2.09
N TRP A 153 9.24 16.33 -1.35
CA TRP A 153 8.50 17.09 -0.33
C TRP A 153 9.39 17.58 0.80
N HIS A 154 10.30 16.75 1.31
CA HIS A 154 11.28 17.18 2.33
C HIS A 154 12.23 18.27 1.84
N ARG A 155 12.42 18.40 0.52
CA ARG A 155 13.19 19.49 -0.11
C ARG A 155 12.33 20.70 -0.47
N GLY A 156 11.06 20.74 -0.04
CA GLY A 156 10.12 21.81 -0.33
C GLY A 156 9.46 21.74 -1.71
N VAL A 157 9.70 20.69 -2.50
CA VAL A 157 9.11 20.49 -3.83
C VAL A 157 7.82 19.69 -3.70
N CYS A 158 6.73 20.36 -3.33
CA CYS A 158 5.44 19.75 -3.02
C CYS A 158 4.32 20.00 -4.06
N GLY A 159 4.66 20.57 -5.21
CA GLY A 159 3.68 20.91 -6.25
C GLY A 159 2.89 22.19 -5.95
N ALA A 160 3.36 23.03 -5.02
CA ALA A 160 2.75 24.33 -4.76
C ALA A 160 2.67 25.16 -6.06
N ASN A 161 1.51 25.82 -6.27
CA ASN A 161 1.17 26.64 -7.44
C ASN A 161 1.10 25.88 -8.77
N VAL A 162 1.05 24.54 -8.74
CA VAL A 162 0.82 23.72 -9.94
C VAL A 162 -0.67 23.39 -10.03
N VAL A 163 -1.19 23.37 -11.26
CA VAL A 163 -2.52 22.84 -11.57
C VAL A 163 -2.35 21.56 -12.35
N VAL A 164 -2.93 20.47 -11.84
CA VAL A 164 -2.98 19.19 -12.56
C VAL A 164 -4.34 19.10 -13.23
N ALA A 165 -4.37 18.78 -14.52
CA ALA A 165 -5.60 18.49 -15.24
C ALA A 165 -5.78 16.96 -15.39
N THR A 166 -6.93 16.41 -15.01
CA THR A 166 -7.26 14.99 -15.23
C THR A 166 -8.43 14.84 -16.20
N ILE A 167 -8.28 14.02 -17.24
CA ILE A 167 -9.37 13.66 -18.15
C ILE A 167 -9.74 12.20 -17.86
N ASP A 168 -10.90 11.98 -17.27
CA ASP A 168 -11.31 10.65 -16.78
C ASP A 168 -12.85 10.54 -16.73
N THR A 169 -13.42 9.61 -15.96
CA THR A 169 -14.87 9.42 -15.75
C THR A 169 -15.48 10.47 -14.81
N GLY A 170 -14.84 11.63 -14.65
CA GLY A 170 -15.20 12.66 -13.69
C GLY A 170 -14.71 12.43 -12.26
N VAL A 171 -15.00 13.39 -11.38
CA VAL A 171 -14.48 13.43 -10.00
C VAL A 171 -15.59 13.73 -8.99
N ARG A 172 -15.52 13.14 -7.81
CA ARG A 172 -16.28 13.60 -6.66
C ARG A 172 -15.47 14.65 -5.90
N ARG A 173 -15.68 15.94 -6.19
CA ARG A 173 -14.94 17.03 -5.49
C ARG A 173 -15.13 17.05 -3.97
N THR A 174 -16.23 16.47 -3.48
CA THR A 174 -16.54 16.41 -2.04
C THR A 174 -15.84 15.26 -1.32
N HIS A 175 -15.05 14.43 -2.02
CA HIS A 175 -14.26 13.37 -1.40
C HIS A 175 -13.26 13.98 -0.41
N ASP A 176 -13.08 13.37 0.77
CA ASP A 176 -12.27 13.93 1.86
C ASP A 176 -10.83 14.23 1.44
N SER A 177 -10.25 13.39 0.57
CA SER A 177 -8.90 13.59 0.05
C SER A 177 -8.77 14.71 -1.01
N LEU A 178 -9.87 15.21 -1.56
CA LEU A 178 -9.87 16.15 -2.68
C LEU A 178 -10.55 17.49 -2.37
N ASN A 179 -11.40 17.56 -1.35
CA ASN A 179 -12.22 18.75 -1.10
C ASN A 179 -11.41 20.04 -0.89
N ALA A 180 -10.20 19.91 -0.34
CA ALA A 180 -9.30 21.02 -0.04
C ALA A 180 -8.37 21.39 -1.21
N THR A 181 -8.13 20.47 -2.15
CA THR A 181 -7.22 20.66 -3.31
C THR A 181 -7.97 20.89 -4.61
N PHE A 182 -9.29 20.66 -4.64
CA PHE A 182 -10.09 20.89 -5.84
C PHE A 182 -10.14 22.37 -6.22
N ARG A 183 -9.79 22.69 -7.48
CA ARG A 183 -9.87 24.06 -7.98
C ARG A 183 -11.34 24.48 -8.08
N SER A 184 -11.70 25.63 -7.50
CA SER A 184 -13.07 26.15 -7.60
C SER A 184 -13.36 26.74 -8.99
N ASP A 185 -12.54 27.70 -9.42
CA ASP A 185 -12.72 28.43 -10.67
C ASP A 185 -12.10 27.70 -11.87
N HIS A 186 -12.86 27.54 -12.96
CA HIS A 186 -12.51 26.72 -14.13
C HIS A 186 -12.01 25.30 -13.74
N GLY A 187 -12.54 24.74 -12.65
CA GLY A 187 -12.12 23.46 -12.07
C GLY A 187 -12.70 22.22 -12.74
N TRP A 188 -13.71 22.39 -13.58
CA TRP A 188 -14.53 21.30 -14.09
C TRP A 188 -15.03 21.56 -15.50
N TYR A 189 -15.03 20.50 -16.29
CA TYR A 189 -15.69 20.48 -17.59
C TYR A 189 -16.28 19.08 -17.86
N ASP A 190 -17.59 18.96 -17.98
CA ASP A 190 -18.20 17.71 -18.45
C ASP A 190 -18.20 17.72 -19.98
N ALA A 191 -17.35 16.90 -20.59
CA ALA A 191 -17.21 16.78 -22.04
C ALA A 191 -18.12 15.69 -22.62
N THR A 192 -19.10 15.20 -21.86
CA THR A 192 -20.10 14.27 -22.37
C THR A 192 -20.98 14.94 -23.42
N VAL A 193 -21.30 14.19 -24.48
CA VAL A 193 -21.71 14.72 -25.79
C VAL A 193 -23.13 15.29 -25.81
N THR A 194 -23.89 15.21 -24.71
CA THR A 194 -25.26 15.71 -24.66
C THR A 194 -25.45 16.72 -23.52
N ALA A 195 -26.07 17.86 -23.83
CA ALA A 195 -26.38 18.92 -22.85
C ALA A 195 -27.33 18.44 -21.73
N ALA A 196 -28.06 17.34 -21.93
CA ALA A 196 -28.90 16.71 -20.91
C ALA A 196 -28.09 15.89 -19.89
N GLU A 197 -26.86 15.49 -20.24
CA GLU A 197 -25.97 14.70 -19.38
C GLU A 197 -24.77 15.49 -18.87
N ASN A 198 -24.53 16.70 -19.41
CA ASN A 198 -23.50 17.60 -18.95
C ASN A 198 -23.85 18.15 -17.55
N SER A 199 -23.09 17.72 -16.53
CA SER A 199 -23.24 18.28 -15.20
C SER A 199 -22.46 19.57 -15.04
N ALA A 200 -23.13 20.62 -14.57
CA ALA A 200 -22.47 21.85 -14.13
C ALA A 200 -21.64 21.66 -12.83
N GLN A 201 -21.78 20.51 -12.16
CA GLN A 201 -21.06 20.19 -10.93
C GLN A 201 -20.07 19.04 -11.17
N PRO A 202 -18.94 19.00 -10.44
CA PRO A 202 -18.04 17.86 -10.51
C PRO A 202 -18.70 16.59 -9.96
N VAL A 203 -19.01 15.65 -10.87
CA VAL A 203 -19.62 14.35 -10.55
C VAL A 203 -18.65 13.22 -10.88
N GLY A 204 -18.53 12.25 -9.97
CA GLY A 204 -17.71 11.05 -10.18
C GLY A 204 -18.56 9.89 -10.69
N TYR A 205 -18.72 9.75 -12.01
CA TYR A 205 -19.65 8.81 -12.63
C TYR A 205 -19.27 7.32 -12.46
N GLY A 206 -18.03 7.01 -12.09
CA GLY A 206 -17.57 5.62 -11.92
C GLY A 206 -16.51 5.40 -10.84
N GLY A 207 -16.23 6.42 -10.02
CA GLY A 207 -15.18 6.38 -8.99
C GLY A 207 -13.73 6.35 -9.51
N HIS A 208 -13.48 5.81 -10.70
CA HIS A 208 -12.16 5.74 -11.34
C HIS A 208 -11.47 7.11 -11.39
N GLY A 209 -12.14 8.12 -11.97
CA GLY A 209 -11.57 9.47 -12.05
C GLY A 209 -11.36 10.15 -10.69
N THR A 210 -12.15 9.77 -9.68
CA THR A 210 -11.89 10.21 -8.30
C THR A 210 -10.63 9.56 -7.73
N ALA A 211 -10.42 8.27 -7.98
CA ALA A 211 -9.23 7.55 -7.53
C ALA A 211 -7.96 8.04 -8.26
N VAL A 212 -8.01 8.23 -9.58
CA VAL A 212 -6.89 8.77 -10.37
C VAL A 212 -6.53 10.17 -9.89
N THR A 213 -7.53 11.03 -9.71
CA THR A 213 -7.32 12.40 -9.22
C THR A 213 -6.75 12.40 -7.79
N ALA A 214 -7.25 11.53 -6.90
CA ALA A 214 -6.73 11.40 -5.54
C ALA A 214 -5.30 10.84 -5.49
N ALA A 215 -4.93 9.94 -6.41
CA ALA A 215 -3.56 9.44 -6.49
C ALA A 215 -2.57 10.54 -6.93
N ALA A 216 -3.01 11.48 -7.76
CA ALA A 216 -2.18 12.58 -8.23
C ALA A 216 -2.07 13.75 -7.23
N VAL A 217 -3.18 14.15 -6.61
CA VAL A 217 -3.27 15.39 -5.82
C VAL A 217 -3.98 15.23 -4.46
N GLY A 218 -4.27 14.01 -4.05
CA GLY A 218 -5.02 13.74 -2.82
C GLY A 218 -4.23 14.14 -1.59
N GLY A 219 -4.84 14.96 -0.72
CA GLY A 219 -4.26 15.40 0.55
C GLY A 219 -4.89 14.72 1.76
N SER A 220 -4.27 14.90 2.93
CA SER A 220 -4.79 14.47 4.22
C SER A 220 -5.54 15.60 4.94
N ARG A 221 -6.60 15.25 5.69
CA ARG A 221 -7.06 16.11 6.78
C ARG A 221 -6.06 15.98 7.92
N ALA A 222 -5.75 17.05 8.65
CA ALA A 222 -4.92 16.95 9.85
C ALA A 222 -5.49 15.87 10.79
N GLY A 223 -4.71 14.82 11.08
CA GLY A 223 -5.12 13.66 11.88
C GLY A 223 -5.69 12.46 11.11
N SER A 224 -5.66 12.44 9.77
CA SER A 224 -5.92 11.24 8.95
C SER A 224 -4.60 10.67 8.42
N GLU A 225 -4.47 9.34 8.48
CA GLU A 225 -3.21 8.62 8.32
C GLU A 225 -2.56 8.82 6.94
N ALA A 226 -1.27 9.17 6.97
CA ALA A 226 -0.47 9.75 5.88
C ALA A 226 -0.03 8.76 4.79
N TRP A 227 -0.77 7.68 4.55
CA TRP A 227 -0.23 6.55 3.79
C TRP A 227 -0.26 6.73 2.26
N LEU A 228 -0.96 7.73 1.73
CA LEU A 228 -1.04 7.93 0.27
C LEU A 228 -1.08 9.40 -0.17
N GLN A 229 -0.73 10.33 0.71
CA GLN A 229 -1.24 11.70 0.59
C GLN A 229 -0.15 12.75 0.48
N VAL A 230 -0.40 13.71 -0.40
CA VAL A 230 0.36 14.93 -0.56
C VAL A 230 0.30 15.72 0.77
N PRO A 231 1.44 16.18 1.33
CA PRO A 231 1.47 16.91 2.60
C PRO A 231 0.55 18.12 2.59
N ARG A 232 -0.05 18.44 3.74
CA ARG A 232 -1.00 19.56 3.88
C ARG A 232 -0.43 20.89 3.36
N GLU A 233 0.88 21.12 3.52
CA GLU A 233 1.60 22.31 3.06
C GLU A 233 1.56 22.52 1.53
N SER A 234 1.10 21.51 0.78
CA SER A 234 0.83 21.58 -0.65
C SER A 234 -0.51 22.26 -0.97
N HIS A 235 -0.97 23.17 -0.09
CA HIS A 235 -2.21 23.94 -0.18
C HIS A 235 -2.40 24.72 -1.51
N ALA A 236 -1.37 24.75 -2.37
CA ALA A 236 -1.40 25.40 -3.68
C ALA A 236 -1.37 24.44 -4.87
N LEU A 237 -1.26 23.12 -4.67
CA LEU A 237 -1.49 22.14 -5.74
C LEU A 237 -3.00 22.01 -5.94
N ARG A 238 -3.48 22.44 -7.09
CA ARG A 238 -4.91 22.40 -7.41
C ARG A 238 -5.18 21.42 -8.55
N VAL A 239 -6.39 20.86 -8.59
CA VAL A 239 -6.82 20.00 -9.70
C VAL A 239 -7.97 20.58 -10.48
N VAL A 240 -7.87 20.48 -11.80
CA VAL A 240 -8.95 20.65 -12.77
C VAL A 240 -9.26 19.28 -13.34
N THR A 241 -10.50 19.00 -13.66
CA THR A 241 -10.84 17.72 -14.29
C THR A 241 -11.91 17.85 -15.34
N ALA A 242 -11.80 17.00 -16.36
CA ALA A 242 -12.79 16.81 -17.38
C ALA A 242 -13.36 15.39 -17.33
N ALA A 243 -14.68 15.28 -17.48
CA ALA A 243 -15.34 13.98 -17.64
C ALA A 243 -15.50 13.63 -19.11
N ALA A 244 -15.11 12.41 -19.49
CA ALA A 244 -15.47 11.80 -20.77
C ALA A 244 -16.03 10.40 -20.51
N ARG A 245 -17.17 10.07 -21.10
CA ARG A 245 -17.73 8.73 -21.04
C ARG A 245 -17.28 7.96 -22.28
N SER A 246 -16.64 6.80 -22.07
CA SER A 246 -16.52 5.81 -23.13
C SER A 246 -17.93 5.27 -23.38
N GLU A 247 -18.47 5.49 -24.56
CA GLU A 247 -19.63 4.74 -25.04
C GLU A 247 -19.24 3.25 -25.00
N ARG A 248 -20.03 2.45 -24.29
CA ARG A 248 -20.08 1.01 -24.38
C ARG A 248 -21.52 0.63 -24.62
#